data_AF-A0A0L0VD72-F1
#
_entry.id   AF-A0A0L0VD72-F1
#
_cell.length_a   1.000
_cell.length_b   1.000
_cell.length_c   1.000
_cell.angle_alpha   90.00
_cell.angle_beta   90.00
_cell.angle_gamma   90.00
#
_symmetry.space_group_name_H-M   'P 1'
#
loop_
_entity.id
_entity.type
_entity.pdbx_description
1 polymer ?
#
loop_
_entity_poly.entity_id
_entity_poly.type
_entity_poly.pdbx_seq_one_letter_code
_entity_poly.pdbx_strand_id
1 'polypeptide(L)'
;MDPPNNPIELEKQSCHDKKVLLVCKTLQNPPTKMTPKEFMFHFVSSENSKIAYLRRCWSTETGVEGAMDLVRALRDEINETPLGRSLWKDLIQEEVRSLCCCL
;
A
#
# COMPACT_ATOMS: atom_id res chain seq x y z
N MET A 1 -2.11 24.88 -12.78
CA MET A 1 -3.17 24.87 -13.79
C MET A 1 -3.75 23.48 -13.77
N ASP A 2 -4.92 23.32 -13.17
CA ASP A 2 -5.64 22.05 -13.25
C ASP A 2 -6.04 21.80 -14.71
N PRO A 3 -5.97 20.56 -15.23
CA PRO A 3 -6.41 20.25 -16.57
C PRO A 3 -7.91 20.58 -16.74
N PRO A 4 -8.36 20.94 -17.94
CA PRO A 4 -9.77 21.19 -18.20
C PRO A 4 -10.56 19.90 -17.96
N ASN A 5 -11.51 19.96 -17.02
CA ASN A 5 -12.39 18.87 -16.66
C ASN A 5 -13.35 18.58 -17.83
N ASN A 6 -13.01 17.59 -18.66
CA ASN A 6 -13.91 17.10 -19.71
C ASN A 6 -15.03 16.27 -19.05
N PRO A 7 -16.32 16.60 -19.27
CA PRO A 7 -17.45 15.88 -18.64
C PRO A 7 -17.53 14.38 -18.94
N ILE A 8 -16.75 13.87 -19.91
CA ILE A 8 -16.82 12.49 -20.43
C ILE A 8 -15.89 11.50 -19.68
N GLU A 9 -14.91 11.95 -18.89
CA GLU A 9 -14.03 11.04 -18.10
C GLU A 9 -14.64 10.60 -16.76
N LEU A 10 -15.81 11.13 -16.38
CA LEU A 10 -16.44 10.80 -15.09
C LEU A 10 -17.10 9.40 -15.07
N GLU A 11 -17.25 8.74 -16.22
CA GLU A 11 -18.20 7.61 -16.37
C GLU A 11 -17.64 6.18 -16.33
N LYS A 12 -16.37 5.95 -15.99
CA LYS A 12 -15.91 4.58 -15.62
C LYS A 12 -15.03 4.51 -14.39
N GLN A 13 -15.21 5.42 -13.44
CA GLN A 13 -14.52 5.30 -12.16
C GLN A 13 -15.16 4.16 -11.34
N SER A 14 -14.38 3.11 -11.04
CA SER A 14 -14.84 1.99 -10.21
C SER A 14 -15.30 2.51 -8.84
N CYS A 15 -16.32 1.86 -8.25
CA CYS A 15 -16.76 2.16 -6.88
C CYS A 15 -15.58 2.09 -5.88
N HIS A 16 -14.60 1.23 -6.16
CA HIS A 16 -13.38 1.11 -5.37
C HIS A 16 -12.51 2.37 -5.46
N ASP A 17 -12.29 2.90 -6.66
CA ASP A 17 -11.43 4.08 -6.83
C ASP A 17 -12.03 5.31 -6.16
N LYS A 18 -13.37 5.47 -6.19
CA LYS A 18 -14.05 6.56 -5.45
C LYS A 18 -13.76 6.48 -3.95
N LYS A 19 -13.72 5.27 -3.38
CA LYS A 19 -13.37 5.06 -1.98
C LYS A 19 -11.90 5.36 -1.72
N VAL A 20 -10.99 4.92 -2.60
CA VAL A 20 -9.55 5.20 -2.48
C VAL A 20 -9.29 6.71 -2.52
N LEU A 21 -9.89 7.42 -3.48
CA LEU A 21 -9.76 8.88 -3.60
C LEU A 21 -10.29 9.60 -2.34
N LEU A 22 -11.40 9.13 -1.76
CA LEU A 22 -11.94 9.68 -0.51
C LEU A 22 -10.99 9.48 0.68
N VAL A 23 -10.38 8.30 0.80
CA VAL A 23 -9.38 8.03 1.85
C VAL A 23 -8.17 8.93 1.66
N CYS A 24 -7.61 9.01 0.44
CA CYS A 24 -6.47 9.88 0.14
C CYS A 24 -6.77 11.35 0.46
N LYS A 25 -7.97 11.84 0.11
CA LYS A 25 -8.41 13.19 0.46
C LYS A 25 -8.46 13.40 1.98
N THR A 26 -8.98 12.42 2.72
CA THR A 26 -9.03 12.47 4.19
C THR A 26 -7.64 12.55 4.79
N LEU A 27 -6.69 11.74 4.31
CA LEU A 27 -5.31 11.70 4.80
C LEU A 27 -4.54 13.01 4.52
N GLN A 28 -4.86 13.72 3.44
CA GLN A 28 -4.17 14.96 3.03
C GLN A 28 -4.72 16.22 3.71
N ASN A 29 -5.81 16.12 4.48
CA ASN A 29 -6.43 17.28 5.15
C ASN A 29 -5.65 17.70 6.41
N PRO A 30 -5.39 19.00 6.63
CA PRO A 30 -4.80 19.52 7.88
C PRO A 30 -5.67 19.22 9.13
N PRO A 31 -5.09 19.21 10.36
CA PRO A 31 -3.72 19.61 10.72
C PRO A 31 -2.66 18.49 10.59
N THR A 32 -3.06 17.23 10.51
CA THR A 32 -2.15 16.07 10.46
C THR A 32 -2.16 15.43 9.07
N LYS A 33 -1.38 16.01 8.15
CA LYS A 33 -1.21 15.43 6.81
C LYS A 33 -0.47 14.09 6.90
N MET A 34 -0.95 13.11 6.16
CA MET A 34 -0.34 11.80 6.03
C MET A 34 -0.39 11.36 4.55
N THR A 35 0.71 10.83 4.04
CA THR A 35 0.73 10.23 2.70
C THR A 35 0.08 8.85 2.72
N PRO A 36 -0.48 8.35 1.60
CA PRO A 36 -0.99 6.99 1.52
C PRO A 36 0.04 5.92 1.92
N LYS A 37 1.32 6.14 1.58
CA LYS A 37 2.43 5.26 1.97
C LYS A 37 2.64 5.22 3.48
N GLU A 38 2.66 6.38 4.15
CA GLU A 38 2.76 6.46 5.61
C GLU A 38 1.54 5.81 6.29
N PHE A 39 0.34 6.02 5.75
CA PHE A 39 -0.86 5.34 6.24
C PHE A 39 -0.71 3.82 6.17
N MET A 40 -0.32 3.27 5.02
CA MET A 40 -0.15 1.82 4.88
C MET A 40 0.92 1.29 5.83
N PHE A 41 2.06 1.98 5.93
CA PHE A 41 3.12 1.61 6.86
C PHE A 41 2.64 1.59 8.32
N HIS A 42 1.96 2.65 8.78
CA HIS A 42 1.40 2.70 10.14
C HIS A 42 0.30 1.66 10.34
N PHE A 43 -0.55 1.46 9.34
CA PHE A 43 -1.64 0.48 9.40
C PHE A 43 -1.10 -0.94 9.57
N VAL A 44 0.05 -1.29 9.00
CA VAL A 44 0.65 -2.64 9.13
C VAL A 44 1.53 -2.80 10.37
N SER A 45 2.24 -1.76 10.79
CA SER A 45 3.25 -1.83 11.87
C SER A 45 2.74 -1.41 13.25
N SER A 46 1.61 -0.70 13.34
CA SER A 46 1.15 -0.16 14.62
C SER A 46 0.75 -1.27 15.61
N GLU A 47 1.23 -1.11 16.86
CA GLU A 47 0.84 -1.87 18.04
C GLU A 47 -0.46 -1.36 18.70
N ASN A 48 -1.06 -0.28 18.17
CA ASN A 48 -2.33 0.23 18.69
C ASN A 48 -3.41 -0.86 18.57
N SER A 49 -4.03 -1.23 19.68
CA SER A 49 -4.98 -2.33 19.75
C SER A 49 -6.16 -2.21 18.78
N LYS A 50 -6.64 -0.98 18.51
CA LYS A 50 -7.72 -0.75 17.54
C LYS A 50 -7.26 -1.00 16.10
N ILE A 51 -6.04 -0.56 15.76
CA ILE A 51 -5.47 -0.78 14.43
C ILE A 51 -5.15 -2.27 14.23
N ALA A 52 -4.56 -2.92 15.24
CA ALA A 52 -4.31 -4.36 15.23
C ALA A 52 -5.61 -5.17 15.04
N TYR A 53 -6.70 -4.76 15.70
CA TYR A 53 -8.02 -5.37 15.52
C TYR A 53 -8.55 -5.21 14.09
N LEU A 54 -8.38 -4.05 13.46
CA LEU A 54 -8.77 -3.84 12.05
C LEU A 54 -7.93 -4.69 11.08
N ARG A 55 -6.66 -4.94 11.43
CA ARG A 55 -5.73 -5.77 10.65
C ARG A 55 -5.92 -7.28 10.85
N ARG A 56 -6.70 -7.72 11.84
CA ARG A 56 -6.81 -9.14 12.24
C ARG A 56 -7.12 -10.11 11.09
N CYS A 57 -7.86 -9.66 10.07
CA CYS A 57 -8.24 -10.50 8.94
C CYS A 57 -7.13 -10.66 7.89
N TRP A 58 -5.98 -9.98 8.05
CA TRP A 58 -4.86 -10.09 7.10
C TRP A 58 -4.11 -11.42 7.25
N SER A 59 -4.15 -12.03 8.44
CA SER A 59 -3.44 -13.29 8.75
C SER A 59 -4.35 -14.52 8.72
N THR A 60 -5.59 -14.40 8.22
CA THR A 60 -6.44 -15.58 7.95
C THR A 60 -6.00 -16.24 6.65
N GLU A 61 -6.35 -17.51 6.41
CA GLU A 61 -5.93 -18.25 5.20
C GLU A 61 -6.23 -17.48 3.90
N THR A 62 -7.47 -17.02 3.71
CA THR A 62 -7.86 -16.18 2.57
C THR A 62 -7.33 -14.74 2.64
N GLY A 63 -7.02 -14.26 3.84
CA GLY A 63 -6.52 -12.90 4.08
C GLY A 63 -5.07 -12.76 3.67
N VAL A 64 -4.26 -13.79 3.93
CA VAL A 64 -2.84 -13.86 3.56
C VAL A 64 -2.67 -13.82 2.04
N GLU A 65 -3.53 -14.50 1.28
CA GLU A 65 -3.49 -14.45 -0.19
C GLU A 65 -3.66 -13.02 -0.71
N GLY A 66 -4.68 -12.30 -0.23
CA GLY A 66 -4.92 -10.90 -0.59
C GLY A 66 -3.82 -9.95 -0.10
N ALA A 67 -3.22 -10.22 1.07
CA ALA A 67 -2.06 -9.47 1.55
C ALA A 67 -0.83 -9.69 0.65
N MET A 68 -0.62 -10.91 0.16
CA MET A 68 0.45 -11.20 -0.80
C MET A 68 0.21 -10.56 -2.16
N ASP A 69 -1.04 -10.45 -2.62
CA ASP A 69 -1.38 -9.67 -3.82
C ASP A 69 -1.04 -8.19 -3.65
N LEU A 70 -1.28 -7.63 -2.46
CA LEU A 70 -0.84 -6.26 -2.15
C LEU A 70 0.70 -6.12 -2.20
N VAL A 71 1.46 -7.08 -1.66
CA VAL A 71 2.93 -7.08 -1.75
C VAL A 71 3.40 -7.14 -3.21
N ARG A 72 2.74 -7.94 -4.06
CA ARG A 72 3.05 -8.01 -5.50
C ARG A 72 2.75 -6.68 -6.21
N ALA A 73 1.62 -6.05 -5.93
CA ALA A 73 1.29 -4.74 -6.49
C ALA A 73 2.28 -3.66 -6.05
N LEU A 74 2.70 -3.67 -4.77
CA LEU A 74 3.73 -2.76 -4.26
C LEU A 74 5.08 -2.98 -4.94
N ARG A 75 5.48 -4.24 -5.13
CA ARG A 75 6.70 -4.59 -5.87
C ARG A 75 6.66 -4.00 -7.28
N ASP A 76 5.54 -4.16 -7.99
CA ASP A 76 5.42 -3.72 -9.37
C ASP A 76 5.56 -2.19 -9.45
N GLU A 77 4.87 -1.45 -8.58
CA GLU A 77 5.01 0.02 -8.45
C GLU A 77 6.47 0.46 -8.13
N ILE A 78 7.14 -0.23 -7.20
CA ILE A 78 8.53 0.08 -6.83
C ILE A 78 9.48 -0.14 -8.02
N ASN A 79 9.27 -1.23 -8.77
CA ASN A 79 10.16 -1.66 -9.85
C ASN A 79 10.06 -0.83 -11.13
N GLU A 80 9.16 0.14 -11.22
CA GLU A 80 9.08 1.09 -12.34
C GLU A 80 10.36 1.91 -12.49
N THR A 81 11.06 2.19 -11.38
CA THR A 81 12.29 3.01 -11.39
C THR A 81 13.57 2.17 -11.25
N PRO A 82 14.71 2.59 -11.85
CA PRO A 82 16.00 1.91 -11.63
C PRO A 82 16.41 1.83 -10.17
N LEU A 83 16.19 2.91 -9.40
CA LEU A 83 16.45 2.96 -7.97
C LEU A 83 15.60 1.91 -7.23
N GLY A 84 14.30 1.88 -7.51
CA GLY A 84 13.38 0.93 -6.87
C GLY A 84 13.74 -0.53 -7.17
N ARG A 85 14.15 -0.86 -8.40
CA ARG A 85 14.65 -2.21 -8.74
C ARG A 85 15.89 -2.60 -7.94
N SER A 86 16.82 -1.67 -7.74
CA SER A 86 18.01 -1.93 -6.92
C SER A 86 17.61 -2.21 -5.47
N LEU A 87 16.79 -1.34 -4.87
CA LEU A 87 16.35 -1.48 -3.49
C LEU A 87 15.50 -2.73 -3.27
N TRP A 88 14.64 -3.08 -4.21
CA TRP A 88 13.86 -4.33 -4.16
C TRP A 88 14.77 -5.56 -4.20
N LYS A 89 15.80 -5.56 -5.05
CA LYS A 89 16.78 -6.65 -5.11
C LYS A 89 17.52 -6.81 -3.79
N ASP A 90 17.97 -5.70 -3.20
CA ASP A 90 18.68 -5.72 -1.92
C ASP A 90 17.79 -6.28 -0.79
N LEU A 91 16.51 -5.86 -0.76
CA LEU A 91 15.51 -6.41 0.18
C LEU A 91 15.35 -7.93 0.04
N ILE A 92 15.16 -8.44 -1.19
CA ILE A 92 15.01 -9.89 -1.41
C ILE A 92 16.28 -10.64 -1.01
N GLN A 93 17.47 -10.08 -1.27
CA GLN A 93 18.73 -10.70 -0.86
C GLN A 93 18.87 -10.77 0.67
N GLU A 94 18.40 -9.74 1.39
CA GLU A 94 18.36 -9.72 2.84
C GLU A 94 17.43 -10.81 3.40
N GLU A 95 16.21 -10.92 2.85
CA GLU A 95 15.24 -11.94 3.24
C GLU A 95 15.76 -13.37 2.98
N VAL A 96 16.35 -13.61 1.80
CA VAL A 96 16.96 -14.92 1.48
C VAL A 96 18.07 -15.27 2.46
N ARG A 97 18.92 -14.31 2.82
CA ARG A 97 19.98 -14.52 3.81
C ARG A 97 19.40 -14.86 5.18
N SER A 98 18.36 -14.15 5.60
CA SER A 98 17.66 -14.40 6.87
C SER A 98 17.12 -15.83 6.94
N LEU A 99 16.45 -16.29 5.88
CA LEU A 99 15.88 -17.65 5.80
C LEU A 99 16.95 -18.73 5.78
N CYS A 100 18.04 -18.54 5.01
CA CYS A 100 19.13 -19.52 4.95
C CYS A 100 19.97 -19.59 6.22
N CYS A 101 20.00 -18.54 7.05
CA CYS A 101 20.70 -18.55 8.33
C CYS A 101 19.85 -19.12 9.48
N CYS A 102 18.54 -19.28 9.28
CA CYS A 102 17.62 -19.86 10.26
C CYS A 102 17.30 -21.35 10.00
N LEU A 103 17.93 -21.95 8.97
CA LEU A 103 17.87 -23.37 8.61
C LEU A 103 19.24 -24.01 8.84
#